data_AF-A0A3M2CZB8-F1
#
_entry.id   AF-A0A3M2CZB8-F1
#
_cell.length_a   1.000
_cell.length_b   1.000
_cell.length_c   1.000
_cell.angle_alpha   90.00
_cell.angle_beta   90.00
_cell.angle_gamma   90.00
#
_symmetry.space_group_name_H-M   'P 1'
#
loop_
_entity.id
_entity.type
_entity.pdbx_description
1 polymer ?
#
loop_
_entity_poly.entity_id
_entity_poly.type
_entity_poly.pdbx_seq_one_letter_code
_entity_poly.pdbx_strand_id
1 'polypeptide(L)'
;MKARVYITLKRGIHDPQGQAVQQSLRTLGFSGVRDVRMGKILDVTLDESDREKAEALLHEMCAKLLANPVIEDFHYTFDEE
;
A
#
# COMPACT_ATOMS: atom_id res chain seq x y z
N MET A 1 17.96 -6.09 -6.10
CA MET A 1 17.39 -5.75 -4.78
C MET A 1 15.87 -6.00 -4.77
N LYS A 2 15.30 -6.51 -3.69
CA LYS A 2 13.84 -6.70 -3.56
C LYS A 2 13.26 -5.66 -2.61
N ALA A 3 12.11 -5.10 -2.98
CA ALA A 3 11.38 -4.15 -2.17
C ALA A 3 9.90 -4.47 -2.14
N ARG A 4 9.26 -4.20 -1.00
CA ARG A 4 7.83 -4.26 -0.83
C ARG A 4 7.28 -2.85 -0.72
N VAL A 5 6.38 -2.49 -1.63
CA VAL A 5 5.69 -1.20 -1.67
C VAL A 5 4.28 -1.38 -1.11
N TYR A 6 3.90 -0.54 -0.16
CA TYR A 6 2.59 -0.47 0.45
C TYR A 6 1.89 0.80 0.01
N ILE A 7 0.70 0.68 -0.56
CA ILE A 7 -0.10 1.79 -1.05
C ILE A 7 -1.44 1.78 -0.33
N THR A 8 -1.78 2.89 0.31
CA THR A 8 -2.99 3.01 1.12
C THR A 8 -3.70 4.31 0.80
N LEU A 9 -5.03 4.31 0.82
CA LEU A 9 -5.81 5.53 0.68
C LEU A 9 -5.47 6.53 1.80
N LYS A 10 -5.36 7.82 1.44
CA LYS A 10 -5.12 8.91 2.40
C LYS A 10 -6.24 8.97 3.44
N ARG A 11 -5.90 9.50 4.62
CA ARG A 11 -6.90 9.76 5.68
C ARG A 11 -8.02 10.66 5.15
N GLY A 12 -9.25 10.29 5.46
CA GLY A 12 -10.45 11.02 5.02
C GLY A 12 -10.96 10.64 3.63
N ILE A 13 -10.20 9.88 2.84
CA ILE A 13 -10.72 9.33 1.58
C ILE A 13 -11.68 8.19 1.87
N HIS A 14 -12.85 8.25 1.25
CA HIS A 14 -13.89 7.22 1.35
C HIS A 14 -13.43 5.94 0.66
N ASP A 15 -13.56 4.80 1.36
CA ASP A 15 -13.16 3.48 0.89
C ASP A 15 -14.38 2.54 0.88
N PRO A 16 -15.13 2.47 -0.23
CA PRO A 16 -16.28 1.59 -0.36
C PRO A 16 -15.92 0.10 -0.20
N GLN A 17 -14.72 -0.29 -0.62
CA GLN A 17 -14.28 -1.69 -0.56
C GLN A 17 -13.99 -2.10 0.88
N GLY A 18 -13.26 -1.27 1.63
CA GLY A 18 -13.02 -1.47 3.06
C GLY A 18 -14.31 -1.58 3.85
N GLN A 19 -15.28 -0.69 3.58
CA GLN A 19 -16.60 -0.74 4.22
C GLN A 19 -17.37 -2.03 3.93
N ALA A 20 -17.35 -2.52 2.68
CA ALA A 20 -17.99 -3.77 2.32
C ALA A 20 -17.38 -4.97 3.06
N VAL A 21 -16.04 -5.00 3.21
CA VAL A 21 -15.34 -6.02 3.98
C VAL A 21 -15.68 -5.93 5.47
N GLN A 22 -15.66 -4.72 6.05
CA GLN A 22 -16.06 -4.50 7.44
C GLN A 22 -17.48 -5.01 7.71
N GLN A 23 -18.43 -4.69 6.83
CA GLN A 23 -19.82 -5.14 6.97
C GLN A 23 -19.91 -6.67 6.91
N SER A 24 -19.18 -7.30 5.99
CA SER A 24 -19.12 -8.76 5.88
C SER A 24 -18.57 -9.41 7.15
N LEU A 25 -17.49 -8.86 7.73
CA LEU A 25 -16.93 -9.33 8.99
C LEU A 25 -17.93 -9.19 10.14
N ARG A 26 -18.70 -8.11 10.19
CA ARG A 26 -19.78 -7.93 11.18
C ARG A 26 -20.86 -8.97 11.05
N THR A 27 -21.31 -9.28 9.83
CA THR A 27 -22.29 -10.34 9.57
C THR A 27 -21.78 -11.72 10.01
N LEU A 28 -20.48 -11.96 9.92
CA LEU A 28 -19.84 -13.19 10.40
C LEU A 28 -19.64 -13.25 11.93
N GLY A 29 -20.05 -12.22 12.68
CA GLY A 29 -19.98 -12.19 14.15
C GLY A 29 -18.75 -11.48 14.73
N PHE A 30 -17.87 -10.91 13.89
CA PHE A 30 -16.69 -10.17 14.35
C PHE A 30 -17.04 -8.73 14.77
N SER A 31 -17.81 -8.58 15.86
CA SER A 31 -18.34 -7.30 16.33
C SER A 31 -17.28 -6.27 16.78
N GLY A 32 -16.06 -6.73 17.10
CA GLY A 32 -14.93 -5.89 17.51
C GLY A 32 -14.23 -5.13 16.37
N VAL A 33 -14.56 -5.43 15.10
CA VAL A 33 -13.95 -4.75 13.94
C VAL A 33 -14.58 -3.36 13.76
N ARG A 34 -13.77 -2.32 14.01
CA ARG A 34 -14.20 -0.92 13.99
C ARG A 34 -14.04 -0.22 12.64
N ASP A 35 -13.04 -0.61 11.87
CA ASP A 35 -12.74 -0.05 10.55
C ASP A 35 -11.92 -1.08 9.76
N VAL A 36 -12.07 -1.07 8.44
CA VAL A 36 -11.25 -1.84 7.51
C VAL A 36 -10.90 -0.92 6.35
N ARG A 37 -9.62 -0.86 6.01
CA ARG A 37 -9.13 -0.11 4.87
C ARG A 37 -8.42 -1.03 3.90
N MET A 38 -8.74 -0.86 2.62
CA MET A 38 -8.10 -1.57 1.53
C MET A 38 -6.92 -0.77 1.01
N GLY A 39 -5.88 -1.50 0.63
CA GLY A 39 -4.66 -0.99 0.05
C GLY A 39 -4.06 -2.02 -0.90
N LYS A 40 -2.92 -1.68 -1.49
CA LYS A 40 -2.16 -2.54 -2.40
C LYS A 40 -0.80 -2.82 -1.77
N ILE A 41 -0.32 -4.04 -1.95
CA ILE A 41 1.06 -4.43 -1.66
C ILE A 41 1.67 -4.90 -2.97
N LEU A 42 2.84 -4.36 -3.32
CA LEU A 42 3.57 -4.74 -4.53
C LEU A 42 4.97 -5.20 -4.15
N ASP A 43 5.32 -6.41 -4.57
CA ASP A 43 6.71 -6.90 -4.48
C ASP A 43 7.43 -6.54 -5.77
N VAL A 44 8.44 -5.69 -5.65
CA VAL A 44 9.22 -5.11 -6.76
C VAL A 44 10.65 -5.64 -6.69
N THR A 45 11.10 -6.29 -7.76
CA THR A 45 12.50 -6.70 -7.91
C THR A 45 13.20 -5.71 -8.84
N LEU A 46 14.24 -5.06 -8.34
CA LEU A 46 15.06 -4.09 -9.07
C LEU A 46 16.40 -4.72 -9.44
N ASP A 47 16.83 -4.51 -10.68
CA ASP A 47 18.21 -4.77 -11.12
C ASP A 47 19.11 -3.58 -10.75
N GLU A 48 19.10 -3.21 -9.47
CA GLU A 48 19.94 -2.18 -8.87
C GLU A 48 20.46 -2.73 -7.54
N SER A 49 21.72 -2.44 -7.26
CA SER A 49 22.45 -2.89 -6.06
C SER A 49 22.74 -1.74 -5.10
N ASP A 50 22.77 -0.50 -5.59
CA ASP A 50 22.92 0.70 -4.77
C ASP A 50 21.59 1.10 -4.15
N ARG A 51 21.58 1.27 -2.83
CA ARG A 51 20.35 1.53 -2.08
C ARG A 51 19.77 2.92 -2.35
N GLU A 52 20.59 3.96 -2.45
CA GLU A 52 20.09 5.32 -2.71
C GLU A 52 19.46 5.41 -4.10
N LYS A 53 20.08 4.77 -5.10
CA LYS A 53 19.50 4.69 -6.45
C LYS A 53 18.22 3.88 -6.49
N ALA A 54 18.16 2.75 -5.77
CA ALA A 54 16.95 1.94 -5.66
C ALA A 54 15.80 2.71 -4.99
N GLU A 55 16.09 3.50 -3.95
CA GLU A 55 15.12 4.36 -3.27
C GLU A 55 14.58 5.44 -4.21
N ALA A 56 15.46 6.12 -4.96
CA ALA A 56 15.06 7.11 -5.95
C ALA A 56 14.17 6.52 -7.06
N LEU A 57 14.53 5.34 -7.57
CA LEU A 57 13.76 4.61 -8.58
C LEU A 57 12.37 4.22 -8.05
N LEU A 58 12.28 3.64 -6.86
CA LEU A 58 10.98 3.27 -6.26
C LEU A 58 10.11 4.49 -6.02
N HIS A 59 10.70 5.58 -5.51
CA HIS A 59 9.96 6.81 -5.30
C HIS A 59 9.37 7.34 -6.61
N GLU A 60 10.17 7.37 -7.68
CA GLU A 60 9.71 7.79 -9.01
C GLU A 60 8.61 6.88 -9.55
N MET A 61 8.76 5.55 -9.44
CA MET A 61 7.74 4.58 -9.86
C MET A 61 6.42 4.80 -9.11
N CYS A 62 6.49 5.01 -7.79
CA CYS A 62 5.32 5.25 -6.96
C CYS A 62 4.62 6.56 -7.32
N ALA A 63 5.38 7.66 -7.48
CA ALA A 63 4.85 8.97 -7.79
C ALA A 63 4.24 9.06 -9.20
N LYS A 64 4.81 8.33 -10.18
CA LYS A 64 4.36 8.39 -11.58
C LYS A 64 3.27 7.39 -11.94
N LEU A 65 3.23 6.22 -11.29
CA LEU A 65 2.37 5.12 -11.74
C LEU A 65 1.73 4.32 -10.62
N LEU A 66 2.52 3.84 -9.65
CA LEU A 66 2.01 2.80 -8.74
C LEU A 66 0.95 3.34 -7.78
N ALA A 67 1.11 4.59 -7.32
CA ALA A 67 0.17 5.28 -6.45
C ALA A 67 -0.48 6.46 -7.16
N ASN A 68 -1.75 6.72 -6.86
CA ASN A 68 -2.40 7.97 -7.20
C ASN A 68 -2.09 9.03 -6.13
N PRO A 69 -1.25 10.05 -6.40
CA PRO A 69 -0.79 10.99 -5.36
C PRO A 69 -1.89 11.87 -4.77
N VAL A 70 -3.06 11.97 -5.42
CA VAL A 70 -4.19 12.76 -4.93
C VAL A 70 -4.92 12.04 -3.80
N ILE A 71 -5.06 10.71 -3.88
CA ILE A 71 -5.92 9.92 -3.00
C ILE A 71 -5.21 8.78 -2.26
N GLU A 72 -3.98 8.46 -2.61
CA GLU A 72 -3.18 7.40 -2.00
C GLU A 72 -1.86 7.97 -1.42
N ASP A 73 -1.43 7.40 -0.31
CA ASP A 73 -0.09 7.50 0.25
C ASP A 73 0.65 6.18 -0.03
N PHE A 74 1.99 6.22 -0.05
CA PHE A 74 2.81 5.02 -0.18
C PHE A 74 4.01 5.05 0.76
N HIS A 75 4.48 3.86 1.13
CA HIS A 75 5.79 3.65 1.73
C HIS A 75 6.36 2.32 1.23
N TYR A 76 7.65 2.09 1.42
CA TYR A 76 8.28 0.84 0.99
C TYR A 76 9.36 0.40 1.98
N THR A 77 9.62 -0.90 1.97
CA THR A 77 10.71 -1.54 2.70
C THR A 77 11.54 -2.35 1.72
N PHE A 78 12.86 -2.41 1.92
CA PHE A 78 13.68 -3.38 1.21
C PHE A 78 13.75 -4.67 2.03
N ASP A 79 13.75 -5.80 1.35
CA ASP A 79 14.00 -7.07 2.01
C ASP A 79 15.48 -7.10 2.43
N GLU A 80 15.72 -7.33 3.72
CA GLU A 80 17.03 -7.73 4.23
C GLU A 80 17.17 -9.23 3.94
N GLU A 81 17.76 -9.58 2.79
CA GLU A 81 18.26 -10.95 2.57
C GLU A 81 19.54 -11.20 3.36
#